data_AF-A0AA39DCJ8-F1
#
_entry.id   AF-A0AA39DCJ8-F1
#
_cell.length_a   1.000
_cell.length_b   1.000
_cell.length_c   1.000
_cell.angle_alpha   90.00
_cell.angle_beta   90.00
_cell.angle_gamma   90.00
#
_symmetry.space_group_name_H-M   'P 1'
#
loop_
_entity.id
_entity.type
_entity.pdbx_description
1 polymer ?
#
loop_
_entity_poly.entity_id
_entity_poly.type
_entity_poly.pdbx_seq_one_letter_code
_entity_poly.pdbx_strand_id
1 'polypeptide(L)'
;MSNVQSDPLLQVETTCGSLLYELQIIWDEVGESDTDRDKMLLELEQECLEVYRRKVDQANRCRAQLRQAIADAEAELAAICSAMGERPVHIRQSDQNAGSLKEELKAIIPQLEEMNKRRNERRNQFFEVVEEIEKIKSEIYSSTEYIASKTVVDETDLSLRKLEELHKQLQALQKEKSDRLKQVLDHLSTLNSLCLVLGMDFQQTVNEVHPSLGDSDGRKNISNATIEQLAAAIQTLRGVKIQRMQRLQDLASSMLELWNLMDTPIEEQQLFQNVTCNIAASEHEINEPNTLSVDFINYVEAEVSRLEELKASKMKELVLKKRSELEEICRKTHMIPEADSALEYVIEAMESGIMFVPYRTLILLVSL
;
A
#
# COMPACT_ATOMS: atom_id res chain seq x y z
N MET A 1 -29.90 58.11 31.32
CA MET A 1 -31.03 57.20 31.57
C MET A 1 -30.54 56.14 32.54
N SER A 2 -30.61 56.46 33.83
CA SER A 2 -30.02 55.69 34.92
C SER A 2 -31.08 54.76 35.46
N ASN A 3 -30.95 53.45 35.23
CA ASN A 3 -31.83 52.45 35.82
C ASN A 3 -31.49 52.33 37.31
N VAL A 4 -32.29 53.00 38.13
CA VAL A 4 -32.34 52.81 39.59
C VAL A 4 -32.92 51.41 39.84
N GLN A 5 -32.06 50.48 40.24
CA GLN A 5 -32.51 49.20 40.80
C GLN A 5 -33.27 49.49 42.08
N SER A 6 -34.57 49.20 42.04
CA SER A 6 -35.48 49.28 43.16
C SER A 6 -35.13 48.14 44.12
N ASP A 7 -34.68 48.49 45.32
CA ASP A 7 -34.38 47.54 46.39
C ASP A 7 -35.72 46.92 46.89
N PRO A 8 -35.91 45.59 46.91
CA PRO A 8 -37.15 44.97 47.37
C PRO A 8 -37.32 44.97 48.89
N LEU A 9 -36.39 45.56 49.64
CA LEU A 9 -36.41 45.60 51.11
C LEU A 9 -37.26 46.75 51.69
N LEU A 10 -37.85 47.59 50.85
CA LEU A 10 -38.69 48.73 51.26
C LEU A 10 -40.19 48.41 51.34
N GLN A 11 -40.58 47.13 51.32
CA GLN A 11 -41.98 46.72 51.51
C GLN A 11 -42.17 46.09 52.90
N VAL A 12 -42.83 46.86 53.76
CA VAL A 12 -43.46 46.50 55.05
C VAL A 12 -42.51 46.43 56.25
N GLU A 13 -42.11 47.60 56.75
CA GLU A 13 -41.57 47.74 58.11
C GLU A 13 -42.70 47.68 59.16
N THR A 14 -43.32 46.52 59.35
CA THR A 14 -43.72 46.14 60.71
C THR A 14 -42.46 45.59 61.36
N THR A 15 -41.71 46.46 62.05
CA THR A 15 -40.51 46.02 62.74
C THR A 15 -40.89 45.03 63.84
N CYS A 16 -40.06 44.02 64.11
CA CYS A 16 -40.30 43.07 65.20
C CYS A 16 -40.66 43.80 66.51
N GLY A 17 -40.06 44.97 66.75
CA GLY A 17 -40.37 45.85 67.87
C GLY A 17 -41.79 46.43 67.90
N SER A 18 -42.43 46.74 66.77
CA SER A 18 -43.80 47.26 66.75
C SER A 18 -44.82 46.17 67.08
N LEU A 19 -44.61 44.95 66.58
CA LEU A 19 -45.48 43.80 66.87
C LEU A 19 -45.33 43.33 68.33
N LEU A 20 -44.10 43.38 68.88
CA LEU A 20 -43.87 43.10 70.30
C LEU A 20 -44.53 44.14 71.21
N TYR A 21 -44.56 45.42 70.80
CA TYR A 21 -45.25 46.48 71.55
C TYR A 21 -46.78 46.31 71.53
N GLU A 22 -47.37 45.94 70.39
CA GLU A 22 -48.79 45.60 70.31
C GLU A 22 -49.13 44.37 71.16
N LEU A 23 -48.27 43.34 71.13
CA LEU A 23 -48.43 42.15 71.96
C LEU A 23 -48.36 42.49 73.46
N GLN A 24 -47.50 43.45 73.84
CA GLN A 24 -47.41 43.96 75.21
C GLN A 24 -48.70 44.63 75.66
N ILE A 25 -49.31 45.47 74.82
CA ILE A 25 -50.61 46.11 75.10
C ILE A 25 -51.71 45.06 75.27
N ILE A 26 -51.77 44.07 74.37
CA ILE A 26 -52.79 43.02 74.42
C ILE A 26 -52.63 42.16 75.69
N TRP A 27 -51.41 41.79 76.06
CA TRP A 27 -51.18 41.04 77.30
C TRP A 27 -51.54 41.85 78.55
N ASP A 28 -51.35 43.17 78.53
CA ASP A 28 -51.77 44.08 79.61
C ASP A 28 -53.31 44.16 79.71
N GLU A 29 -54.02 44.11 78.57
CA GLU A 29 -55.49 44.08 78.51
C GLU A 29 -56.10 42.75 78.97
N VAL A 30 -55.44 41.62 78.65
CA VAL A 30 -55.90 40.26 78.99
C VAL A 30 -55.53 39.88 80.44
N GLY A 31 -54.47 40.47 81.01
CA GLY A 31 -53.99 40.19 82.36
C GLY A 31 -53.08 38.96 82.45
N GLU A 32 -52.25 38.72 81.42
CA GLU A 32 -51.29 37.60 81.38
C GLU A 32 -50.19 37.73 82.46
N SER A 33 -49.78 36.61 83.05
CA SER A 33 -48.73 36.59 84.09
C SER A 33 -47.34 36.86 83.50
N ASP A 34 -46.44 37.49 84.25
CA ASP A 34 -45.06 37.74 83.81
C ASP A 34 -44.34 36.44 83.38
N THR A 35 -44.63 35.33 84.07
CA THR A 35 -44.06 34.02 83.72
C THR A 35 -44.56 33.46 82.39
N ASP A 36 -45.84 33.69 82.04
CA ASP A 36 -46.41 33.24 80.77
C ASP A 36 -45.94 34.14 79.62
N ARG A 37 -45.77 35.45 79.88
CA ARG A 37 -45.19 36.42 78.93
C ARG A 37 -43.74 36.06 78.62
N ASP A 38 -42.91 35.81 79.62
CA ASP A 38 -41.51 35.39 79.45
C ASP A 38 -41.41 34.08 78.66
N LYS A 39 -42.32 33.13 78.92
CA LYS A 39 -42.38 31.87 78.17
C LYS A 39 -42.75 32.09 76.70
N MET A 40 -43.77 32.89 76.41
CA MET A 40 -44.17 33.21 75.03
C MET A 40 -43.08 33.98 74.28
N LEU A 41 -42.39 34.92 74.94
CA LEU A 41 -41.24 35.62 74.35
C LEU A 41 -40.08 34.66 74.06
N LEU A 42 -39.77 33.73 74.97
CA LEU A 42 -38.73 32.72 74.77
C LEU A 42 -39.07 31.78 73.59
N GLU A 43 -40.34 31.39 73.44
CA GLU A 43 -40.81 30.59 72.30
C GLU A 43 -40.63 31.36 70.97
N LEU A 44 -40.98 32.65 70.93
CA LEU A 44 -40.75 33.51 69.76
C LEU A 44 -39.25 33.65 69.43
N GLU A 45 -38.40 33.87 70.43
CA GLU A 45 -36.95 33.94 70.23
C GLU A 45 -36.39 32.63 69.68
N GLN A 46 -36.87 31.48 70.17
CA GLN A 46 -36.48 30.16 69.68
C GLN A 46 -36.91 29.94 68.22
N GLU A 47 -38.16 30.28 67.88
CA GLU A 47 -38.66 30.18 66.51
C GLU A 47 -37.89 31.08 65.54
N CYS A 48 -37.63 32.34 65.92
CA CYS A 48 -36.81 33.25 65.15
C CYS A 48 -35.40 32.69 64.93
N LEU A 49 -34.77 32.15 65.99
CA LEU A 49 -33.45 31.58 65.93
C LEU A 49 -33.39 30.32 65.04
N GLU A 50 -34.41 29.48 65.07
CA GLU A 50 -34.55 28.35 64.14
C GLU A 50 -34.66 28.80 62.69
N VAL A 51 -35.43 29.85 62.40
CA VAL A 51 -35.53 30.43 61.05
C VAL A 51 -34.16 30.94 60.59
N TYR A 52 -33.43 31.67 61.43
CA TYR A 52 -32.07 32.11 61.11
C TYR A 52 -31.12 30.94 60.86
N ARG A 53 -31.11 29.91 61.73
CA ARG A 53 -30.30 28.69 61.53
C ARG A 53 -30.62 28.03 60.18
N ARG A 54 -31.90 27.81 59.87
CA ARG A 54 -32.32 27.22 58.58
C ARG A 54 -31.83 28.04 57.38
N LYS A 55 -31.87 29.37 57.46
CA LYS A 55 -31.38 30.25 56.38
C LYS A 55 -29.86 30.21 56.24
N VAL A 56 -29.12 30.19 57.36
CA VAL A 56 -27.66 30.03 57.37
C VAL A 56 -27.25 28.67 56.81
N ASP A 57 -27.92 27.59 57.22
CA ASP A 57 -27.66 26.23 56.69
C ASP A 57 -27.95 26.15 55.20
N GLN A 58 -29.04 26.77 54.73
CA GLN A 58 -29.34 26.86 53.31
C GLN A 58 -28.24 27.60 52.55
N ALA A 59 -27.79 28.76 53.04
CA ALA A 59 -26.71 29.51 52.43
C ALA A 59 -25.38 28.73 52.42
N ASN A 60 -25.06 28.02 53.50
CA ASN A 60 -23.89 27.15 53.60
C ASN A 60 -23.93 26.01 52.58
N ARG A 61 -25.09 25.36 52.40
CA ARG A 61 -25.27 24.34 51.36
C ARG A 61 -25.07 24.90 49.95
N CYS A 62 -25.68 26.04 49.64
CA CYS A 62 -25.48 26.71 48.36
C CYS A 62 -24.01 27.07 48.13
N ARG A 63 -23.30 27.56 49.15
CA ARG A 63 -21.87 27.88 49.08
C ARG A 63 -21.02 26.64 48.81
N ALA A 64 -21.31 25.52 49.49
CA ALA A 64 -20.59 24.27 49.28
C ALA A 64 -20.82 23.71 47.86
N GLN A 65 -22.07 23.75 47.37
CA GLN A 65 -22.41 23.35 46.00
C GLN A 65 -21.67 24.19 44.95
N LEU A 66 -21.59 25.52 45.12
CA LEU A 66 -20.85 26.38 44.19
C LEU A 66 -19.35 26.05 44.17
N ARG A 67 -18.74 25.83 45.34
CA ARG A 67 -17.31 25.44 45.42
C ARG A 67 -17.05 24.08 44.78
N GLN A 68 -17.95 23.12 44.97
CA GLN A 68 -17.84 21.82 44.33
C GLN A 68 -17.92 21.95 42.80
N ALA A 69 -18.89 22.70 42.28
CA ALA A 69 -19.05 22.92 40.84
C ALA A 69 -17.82 23.61 40.21
N ILE A 70 -17.20 24.57 40.93
CA ILE A 70 -15.95 25.19 40.51
C ILE A 70 -14.82 24.15 40.45
N ALA A 71 -14.63 23.37 41.53
CA ALA A 71 -13.59 22.36 41.58
C ALA A 71 -13.75 21.28 40.49
N ASP A 72 -14.98 20.85 40.21
CA ASP A 72 -15.29 19.88 39.16
C ASP A 72 -14.96 20.45 37.77
N ALA A 73 -15.35 21.70 37.50
CA ALA A 73 -15.05 22.36 36.23
C ALA A 73 -13.55 22.59 36.03
N GLU A 74 -12.81 22.97 37.09
CA GLU A 74 -11.36 23.08 37.06
C GLU A 74 -10.67 21.74 36.83
N ALA A 75 -11.17 20.67 37.45
CA ALA A 75 -10.66 19.32 37.25
C ALA A 75 -10.88 18.84 35.80
N GLU A 76 -12.05 19.12 35.23
CA GLU A 76 -12.35 18.82 33.82
C GLU A 76 -11.43 19.61 32.87
N LEU A 77 -11.23 20.90 33.11
CA LEU A 77 -10.28 21.73 32.36
C LEU A 77 -8.86 21.16 32.43
N ALA A 78 -8.40 20.78 33.62
CA ALA A 78 -7.08 20.18 33.80
C ALA A 78 -6.94 18.84 33.06
N ALA A 79 -7.98 18.00 33.07
CA ALA A 79 -8.00 16.74 32.34
C ALA A 79 -7.93 16.97 30.81
N ILE A 80 -8.72 17.91 30.26
CA ILE A 80 -8.68 18.26 28.84
C ILE A 80 -7.32 18.83 28.45
N CYS A 81 -6.75 19.74 29.25
CA CYS A 81 -5.42 20.30 29.02
C CYS A 81 -4.34 19.21 29.01
N SER A 82 -4.39 18.28 29.96
CA SER A 82 -3.48 17.14 30.02
C SER A 82 -3.56 16.29 28.76
N ALA A 83 -4.78 15.93 28.33
CA ALA A 83 -4.98 15.14 27.11
C ALA A 83 -4.51 15.90 25.85
N MET A 84 -4.71 17.21 25.78
CA MET A 84 -4.25 18.04 24.66
C MET A 84 -2.75 18.36 24.68
N GLY A 85 -2.03 17.99 25.75
CA GLY A 85 -0.63 18.39 25.96
C GLY A 85 -0.44 19.90 26.14
N GLU A 86 -1.52 20.63 26.45
CA GLU A 86 -1.52 22.06 26.69
C GLU A 86 -1.38 22.32 28.20
N ARG A 87 -0.64 23.36 28.59
CA ARG A 87 -0.63 23.74 30.01
C ARG A 87 -2.00 24.32 30.36
N PRO A 88 -2.57 23.97 31.53
CA PRO A 88 -3.74 24.66 32.04
C PRO A 88 -3.47 26.17 32.02
N VAL A 89 -4.29 26.91 31.28
CA VAL A 89 -4.26 28.38 31.33
C VAL A 89 -4.40 28.73 32.81
N HIS A 90 -3.57 29.63 33.33
CA HIS A 90 -3.45 29.93 34.75
C HIS A 90 -4.77 30.47 35.34
N ILE A 91 -5.71 29.58 35.69
CA ILE A 91 -6.93 29.93 36.43
C ILE A 91 -6.56 30.46 37.82
N ARG A 92 -5.44 30.01 38.40
CA ARG A 92 -4.95 30.43 39.71
C ARG A 92 -4.41 31.87 39.81
N GLN A 93 -4.24 32.62 38.73
CA GLN A 93 -3.86 34.04 38.84
C GLN A 93 -5.05 34.96 39.16
N SER A 94 -6.26 34.41 39.38
CA SER A 94 -7.44 35.14 39.83
C SER A 94 -7.48 35.46 41.33
N ASP A 95 -6.48 35.03 42.11
CA ASP A 95 -6.37 35.26 43.56
C ASP A 95 -6.40 36.74 43.98
N GLN A 96 -6.34 37.69 43.02
CA GLN A 96 -6.40 39.12 43.32
C GLN A 96 -7.68 39.82 42.85
N ASN A 97 -8.60 39.16 42.12
CA ASN A 97 -9.83 39.78 41.61
C ASN A 97 -11.03 38.82 41.48
N ALA A 98 -11.06 37.71 42.23
CA ALA A 98 -12.23 36.84 42.25
C ALA A 98 -13.43 37.59 42.87
N GLY A 99 -14.44 37.85 42.04
CA GLY A 99 -15.74 38.34 42.50
C GLY A 99 -16.47 37.29 43.36
N SER A 100 -17.79 37.31 43.35
CA SER A 100 -18.58 36.27 44.02
C SER A 100 -18.35 34.87 43.42
N LEU A 101 -18.54 33.80 44.20
CA LEU A 101 -18.45 32.40 43.70
C LEU A 101 -19.33 32.14 42.46
N LYS A 102 -20.42 32.92 42.30
CA LYS A 102 -21.29 32.84 41.11
C LYS A 102 -20.63 33.44 39.87
N GLU A 103 -19.87 34.52 40.03
CA GLU A 103 -19.15 35.17 38.92
C GLU A 103 -17.96 34.33 38.48
N GLU A 104 -17.25 33.70 39.42
CA GLU A 104 -16.17 32.74 39.15
C GLU A 104 -16.69 31.55 38.33
N LEU A 105 -17.76 30.91 38.78
CA LEU A 105 -18.38 29.81 38.03
C LEU A 105 -18.83 30.26 36.63
N LYS A 106 -19.43 31.46 36.51
CA LYS A 106 -19.86 32.03 35.23
C LYS A 106 -18.68 32.33 34.29
N ALA A 107 -17.49 32.61 34.83
CA ALA A 107 -16.28 32.84 34.04
C ALA A 107 -15.64 31.53 33.56
N ILE A 108 -15.75 30.44 34.34
CA ILE A 108 -15.18 29.13 34.01
C ILE A 108 -16.01 28.40 32.94
N ILE A 109 -17.34 28.47 33.00
CA ILE A 109 -18.23 27.73 32.07
C ILE A 109 -17.89 27.97 30.58
N PRO A 110 -17.77 29.22 30.08
CA PRO A 110 -17.45 29.46 28.67
C PRO A 110 -16.05 28.93 28.27
N GLN A 111 -15.08 28.98 29.18
CA GLN A 111 -13.75 28.43 28.93
C GLN A 111 -13.81 26.92 28.79
N LEU A 112 -14.58 26.24 29.64
CA LEU A 112 -14.77 24.80 29.54
C LEU A 112 -15.47 24.40 28.24
N GLU A 113 -16.49 25.14 27.82
CA GLU A 113 -17.18 24.92 26.54
C GLU A 113 -16.23 25.08 25.34
N GLU A 114 -15.42 26.15 25.34
CA GLU A 114 -14.41 26.39 24.30
C GLU A 114 -13.36 25.27 24.27
N MET A 115 -12.86 24.85 25.43
CA MET A 115 -11.89 23.76 25.57
C MET A 115 -12.45 22.43 25.07
N ASN A 116 -13.69 22.10 25.42
CA ASN A 116 -14.37 20.90 24.94
C ASN A 116 -14.58 20.94 23.42
N LYS A 117 -14.91 22.10 22.85
CA LYS A 117 -15.00 22.27 21.40
C LYS A 117 -13.66 22.00 20.73
N ARG A 118 -12.57 22.61 21.20
CA ARG A 118 -11.22 22.38 20.66
C ARG A 118 -10.77 20.91 20.77
N ARG A 119 -11.09 20.25 21.90
CA ARG A 119 -10.82 18.83 22.11
C ARG A 119 -11.55 17.96 21.08
N ASN A 120 -12.83 18.24 20.83
CA ASN A 120 -13.64 17.49 19.86
C ASN A 120 -13.16 17.71 18.42
N GLU A 121 -12.80 18.94 18.05
CA GLU A 121 -12.21 19.24 16.73
C GLU A 121 -10.90 18.48 16.55
N ARG A 122 -10.02 18.46 17.57
CA ARG A 122 -8.77 17.72 17.51
C ARG A 122 -9.00 16.21 17.43
N ARG A 123 -9.94 15.67 18.20
CA ARG A 123 -10.33 14.25 18.11
C ARG A 123 -10.76 13.87 16.70
N ASN A 124 -11.54 14.72 16.03
CA ASN A 124 -11.97 14.47 14.65
C ASN A 124 -10.77 14.44 13.69
N GLN A 125 -9.81 15.36 13.83
CA GLN A 125 -8.57 15.32 13.02
C GLN A 125 -7.78 14.02 13.23
N PHE A 126 -7.64 13.56 14.48
CA PHE A 126 -7.00 12.27 14.76
C PHE A 126 -7.76 11.12 14.11
N PHE A 127 -9.09 11.13 14.18
CA PHE A 127 -9.91 10.09 13.58
C PHE A 127 -9.71 10.02 12.06
N GLU A 128 -9.77 11.15 11.38
CA GLU A 128 -9.54 11.24 9.92
C GLU A 128 -8.15 10.72 9.52
N VAL A 129 -7.10 11.13 10.25
CA VAL A 129 -5.72 10.70 9.94
C VAL A 129 -5.55 9.19 10.16
N VAL A 130 -6.07 8.64 11.27
CA VAL A 130 -5.93 7.20 11.55
C VAL A 130 -6.78 6.37 10.58
N GLU A 131 -7.97 6.83 10.21
CA GLU A 131 -8.81 6.19 9.19
C GLU A 131 -8.10 6.09 7.84
N GLU A 132 -7.49 7.18 7.36
CA GLU A 132 -6.73 7.18 6.12
C GLU A 132 -5.46 6.31 6.22
N ILE A 133 -4.77 6.28 7.36
CA ILE A 133 -3.64 5.38 7.60
C ILE A 133 -4.08 3.92 7.46
N GLU A 134 -5.16 3.50 8.12
CA GLU A 134 -5.64 2.12 8.09
C GLU A 134 -6.14 1.74 6.70
N LYS A 135 -6.80 2.66 5.99
CA LYS A 135 -7.18 2.47 4.59
C LYS A 135 -5.97 2.23 3.70
N ILE A 136 -4.92 3.06 3.77
CA ILE A 136 -3.70 2.85 2.96
C ILE A 136 -3.00 1.55 3.35
N LYS A 137 -2.90 1.22 4.63
CA LYS A 137 -2.34 -0.06 5.08
C LYS A 137 -3.11 -1.24 4.51
N SER A 138 -4.44 -1.21 4.54
CA SER A 138 -5.27 -2.29 4.00
C SER A 138 -5.05 -2.49 2.49
N GLU A 139 -4.88 -1.41 1.73
CA GLU A 139 -4.55 -1.46 0.30
C GLU A 139 -3.14 -2.03 0.05
N ILE A 140 -2.17 -1.68 0.88
CA ILE A 140 -0.77 -2.13 0.77
C ILE A 140 -0.60 -3.60 1.15
N TYR A 141 -1.25 -4.05 2.23
CA TYR A 141 -1.04 -5.37 2.81
C TYR A 141 -2.11 -6.39 2.41
N SER A 142 -3.12 -5.99 1.62
CA SER A 142 -4.22 -6.85 1.17
C SER A 142 -4.85 -7.65 2.31
N SER A 143 -5.12 -6.98 3.44
CA SER A 143 -5.97 -7.58 4.46
C SER A 143 -7.39 -7.61 3.90
N THR A 144 -7.79 -8.77 3.37
CA THR A 144 -9.16 -9.06 2.89
C THR A 144 -10.21 -8.83 4.00
N GLU A 145 -9.78 -8.77 5.25
CA GLU A 145 -10.58 -8.31 6.37
C GLU A 145 -10.33 -6.82 6.62
N TYR A 146 -10.83 -5.96 5.73
CA TYR A 146 -11.36 -4.67 6.19
C TYR A 146 -12.72 -4.95 6.85
N ILE A 147 -12.70 -5.75 7.92
CA ILE A 147 -13.71 -5.59 8.95
C ILE A 147 -13.39 -4.19 9.47
N ALA A 148 -14.35 -3.29 9.37
CA ALA A 148 -14.28 -1.97 9.98
C ALA A 148 -14.11 -2.14 11.50
N SER A 149 -12.91 -2.53 11.93
CA SER A 149 -12.47 -2.54 13.31
C SER A 149 -12.44 -1.07 13.65
N LYS A 150 -13.57 -0.61 14.18
CA LYS A 150 -13.86 0.76 14.58
C LYS A 150 -12.57 1.44 14.99
N THR A 151 -12.08 2.36 14.16
CA THR A 151 -10.83 3.07 14.39
C THR A 151 -10.92 3.76 15.76
N VAL A 152 -10.29 3.16 16.76
CA VAL A 152 -10.32 3.71 18.13
C VAL A 152 -9.19 4.72 18.22
N VAL A 153 -9.55 6.00 18.21
CA VAL A 153 -8.64 7.07 18.58
C VAL A 153 -8.41 6.98 20.08
N ASP A 154 -7.15 6.90 20.48
CA ASP A 154 -6.76 7.04 21.87
C ASP A 154 -7.13 8.45 22.37
N GLU A 155 -8.11 8.53 23.27
CA GLU A 155 -8.58 9.80 23.82
C GLU A 155 -7.66 10.36 24.91
N THR A 156 -6.63 9.61 25.32
CA THR A 156 -5.74 9.99 26.42
C THR A 156 -4.60 10.92 25.99
N ASP A 157 -4.17 10.85 24.72
CA ASP A 157 -3.12 11.70 24.13
C ASP A 157 -3.57 12.30 22.80
N LEU A 158 -4.20 13.47 22.89
CA LEU A 158 -4.57 14.35 21.79
C LEU A 158 -3.56 15.50 21.64
N SER A 159 -2.28 15.26 21.93
CA SER A 159 -1.25 16.27 21.78
C SER A 159 -0.92 16.57 20.32
N LEU A 160 -0.53 17.81 20.02
CA LEU A 160 -0.12 18.20 18.66
C LEU A 160 1.11 17.40 18.18
N ARG A 161 2.01 17.04 19.10
CA ARG A 161 3.18 16.21 18.76
C ARG A 161 2.77 14.83 18.26
N LYS A 162 1.78 14.20 18.91
CA LYS A 162 1.27 12.90 18.47
C LYS A 162 0.55 13.01 17.13
N LEU A 163 -0.20 14.09 16.91
CA LEU A 163 -0.86 14.35 15.64
C LEU A 163 0.16 14.57 14.50
N GLU A 164 1.22 15.33 14.73
CA GLU A 164 2.32 15.52 13.77
C GLU A 164 3.01 14.19 13.43
N GLU A 165 3.22 13.32 14.42
CA GLU A 165 3.80 12.00 14.20
C GLU A 165 2.89 11.12 13.33
N LEU A 166 1.58 11.11 13.59
CA LEU A 166 0.61 10.41 12.74
C LEU A 166 0.59 10.97 11.31
N HIS A 167 0.66 12.30 11.14
CA HIS A 167 0.77 12.91 9.81
C HIS A 167 2.06 12.51 9.08
N LYS A 168 3.21 12.42 9.78
CA LYS A 168 4.45 11.92 9.18
C LYS A 168 4.32 10.47 8.75
N GLN A 169 3.68 9.62 9.55
CA GLN A 169 3.38 8.24 9.19
C GLN A 169 2.46 8.15 7.96
N LEU A 170 1.39 8.97 7.93
CA LEU A 170 0.50 9.07 6.79
C LEU A 170 1.25 9.48 5.52
N GLN A 171 2.11 10.50 5.59
CA GLN A 171 2.91 10.95 4.45
C GLN A 171 3.89 9.87 3.97
N ALA A 172 4.53 9.15 4.89
CA ALA A 172 5.41 8.04 4.56
C ALA A 172 4.65 6.91 3.84
N LEU A 173 3.46 6.54 4.32
CA LEU A 173 2.60 5.53 3.71
C LEU A 173 2.05 5.97 2.35
N GLN A 174 1.67 7.24 2.19
CA GLN A 174 1.25 7.80 0.90
C GLN A 174 2.40 7.75 -0.12
N LYS A 175 3.62 8.08 0.30
CA LYS A 175 4.81 7.96 -0.53
C LYS A 175 5.06 6.50 -0.90
N GLU A 176 5.01 5.58 0.07
CA GLU A 176 5.18 4.16 -0.19
C GLU A 176 4.13 3.63 -1.19
N LYS A 177 2.86 4.02 -1.05
CA LYS A 177 1.80 3.68 -2.00
C LYS A 177 2.11 4.18 -3.41
N SER A 178 2.59 5.43 -3.55
CA SER A 178 2.99 5.99 -4.84
C SER A 178 4.18 5.24 -5.44
N ASP A 179 5.20 4.93 -4.63
CA ASP A 179 6.41 4.24 -5.06
C ASP A 179 6.08 2.81 -5.52
N ARG A 180 5.22 2.09 -4.80
CA ARG A 180 4.70 0.76 -5.17
C ARG A 180 3.89 0.78 -6.46
N LEU A 181 3.00 1.77 -6.62
CA LEU A 181 2.23 1.91 -7.86
C LEU A 181 3.16 2.13 -9.06
N LYS A 182 4.17 2.99 -8.91
CA LYS A 182 5.18 3.20 -9.93
C LYS A 182 5.93 1.90 -10.24
N GLN A 183 6.36 1.16 -9.21
CA GLN A 183 7.02 -0.13 -9.39
C GLN A 183 6.15 -1.14 -10.16
N VAL A 184 4.86 -1.25 -9.84
CA VAL A 184 3.93 -2.12 -10.58
C VAL A 184 3.83 -1.70 -12.04
N LEU A 185 3.73 -0.39 -12.33
CA LEU A 185 3.70 0.11 -13.71
C LEU A 185 5.00 -0.17 -14.47
N ASP A 186 6.15 -0.01 -13.82
CA ASP A 186 7.47 -0.30 -14.39
C ASP A 186 7.66 -1.81 -14.64
N HIS A 187 7.14 -2.66 -13.75
CA HIS A 187 7.09 -4.10 -13.96
C HIS A 187 6.19 -4.49 -15.12
N LEU A 188 4.99 -3.90 -15.22
CA LEU A 188 4.08 -4.15 -16.35
C LEU A 188 4.68 -3.69 -17.69
N SER A 189 5.37 -2.55 -17.74
CA SER A 189 6.02 -2.08 -18.97
C SER A 189 7.17 -3.01 -19.39
N THR A 190 7.96 -3.47 -18.42
CA THR A 190 9.04 -4.46 -18.65
C THR A 190 8.47 -5.81 -19.09
N LEU A 191 7.36 -6.25 -18.48
CA LEU A 191 6.70 -7.49 -18.85
C LEU A 191 6.13 -7.40 -20.28
N ASN A 192 5.54 -6.26 -20.64
CA ASN A 192 5.03 -6.01 -21.98
C ASN A 192 6.14 -6.03 -23.03
N SER A 193 7.29 -5.39 -22.76
CA SER A 193 8.42 -5.42 -23.70
C SER A 193 8.98 -6.83 -23.87
N LEU A 194 9.08 -7.62 -22.79
CA LEU A 194 9.47 -9.03 -22.87
C LEU A 194 8.46 -9.86 -23.69
N CYS A 195 7.16 -9.67 -23.48
CA CYS A 195 6.12 -10.37 -24.22
C CYS A 195 6.19 -10.05 -25.72
N LEU A 196 6.39 -8.77 -26.08
CA LEU A 196 6.53 -8.34 -27.48
C LEU A 196 7.72 -9.01 -28.18
N VAL A 197 8.88 -9.10 -27.52
CA VAL A 197 10.07 -9.75 -28.10
C VAL A 197 9.89 -11.27 -28.21
N LEU A 198 9.29 -11.90 -27.20
CA LEU A 198 9.04 -13.33 -27.14
C LEU A 198 7.83 -13.80 -27.97
N GLY A 199 7.04 -12.87 -28.52
CA GLY A 199 5.79 -13.16 -29.22
C GLY A 199 4.75 -13.84 -28.33
N MET A 200 4.68 -13.46 -27.05
CA MET A 200 3.73 -13.99 -26.07
C MET A 200 2.56 -13.03 -25.87
N ASP A 201 1.38 -13.55 -25.50
CA ASP A 201 0.25 -12.69 -25.14
C ASP A 201 0.45 -12.05 -23.77
N PHE A 202 0.55 -10.73 -23.77
CA PHE A 202 0.68 -9.92 -22.56
C PHE A 202 -0.51 -10.10 -21.62
N GLN A 203 -1.74 -10.14 -22.17
CA GLN A 203 -2.95 -10.22 -21.34
C GLN A 203 -3.04 -11.54 -20.61
N GLN A 204 -2.80 -12.66 -21.30
CA GLN A 204 -2.68 -13.96 -20.67
C GLN A 204 -1.62 -13.97 -19.57
N THR A 205 -0.41 -13.45 -19.85
CA THR A 205 0.71 -13.45 -18.89
C THR A 205 0.40 -12.62 -17.63
N VAL A 206 -0.27 -11.48 -17.78
CA VAL A 206 -0.67 -10.62 -16.66
C VAL A 206 -1.78 -11.26 -15.83
N ASN A 207 -2.76 -11.89 -16.49
CA ASN A 207 -3.88 -12.56 -15.82
C ASN A 207 -3.44 -13.78 -15.01
N GLU A 208 -2.37 -14.47 -15.44
CA GLU A 208 -1.74 -15.56 -14.67
C GLU A 208 -1.12 -15.07 -13.37
N VAL A 209 -0.63 -13.82 -13.33
CA VAL A 209 -0.10 -13.20 -12.10
C VAL A 209 -1.24 -12.77 -11.19
N HIS A 210 -2.13 -11.90 -11.69
CA HIS A 210 -3.33 -11.51 -10.96
C HIS A 210 -4.39 -10.91 -11.90
N PRO A 211 -5.65 -11.38 -11.90
CA PRO A 211 -6.69 -10.90 -12.82
C PRO A 211 -6.90 -9.38 -12.79
N SER A 212 -6.79 -8.76 -11.60
CA SER A 212 -6.99 -7.30 -11.46
C SER A 212 -5.90 -6.43 -12.11
N LEU A 213 -4.84 -7.02 -12.65
CA LEU A 213 -3.78 -6.29 -13.37
C LEU A 213 -4.09 -6.17 -14.87
N GLY A 214 -4.88 -7.09 -15.43
CA GLY A 214 -5.31 -7.07 -16.84
C GLY A 214 -6.50 -6.14 -17.11
N ASP A 215 -7.35 -5.93 -16.10
CA ASP A 215 -8.49 -5.03 -16.20
C ASP A 215 -8.05 -3.56 -16.25
N SER A 216 -8.36 -2.86 -17.35
CA SER A 216 -7.98 -1.45 -17.55
C SER A 216 -8.68 -0.46 -16.60
N ASP A 217 -9.81 -0.87 -16.02
CA ASP A 217 -10.66 -0.04 -15.12
C ASP A 217 -10.54 -0.41 -13.63
N GLY A 218 -9.79 -1.47 -13.29
CA GLY A 218 -9.64 -1.96 -11.92
C GLY A 218 -8.58 -1.19 -11.12
N ARG A 219 -8.77 -1.08 -9.79
CA ARG A 219 -7.66 -0.72 -8.90
C ARG A 219 -6.59 -1.81 -9.02
N LYS A 220 -5.43 -1.46 -9.57
CA LYS A 220 -4.27 -2.37 -9.65
C LYS A 220 -3.88 -2.78 -8.23
N ASN A 221 -3.72 -4.08 -8.03
CA ASN A 221 -3.28 -4.61 -6.75
C ASN A 221 -1.81 -4.21 -6.53
N ILE A 222 -1.53 -3.47 -5.46
CA ILE A 222 -0.20 -2.96 -5.09
C ILE A 222 0.41 -3.73 -3.90
N SER A 223 -0.13 -4.91 -3.62
CA SER A 223 0.34 -5.75 -2.53
C SER A 223 1.76 -6.26 -2.75
N ASN A 224 2.46 -6.57 -1.64
CA ASN A 224 3.77 -7.21 -1.70
C ASN A 224 3.72 -8.50 -2.53
N ALA A 225 2.71 -9.34 -2.29
CA ALA A 225 2.54 -10.60 -3.00
C ALA A 225 2.42 -10.39 -4.52
N THR A 226 1.63 -9.40 -4.96
CA THR A 226 1.48 -9.10 -6.39
C THR A 226 2.77 -8.55 -7.00
N ILE A 227 3.48 -7.67 -6.30
CA ILE A 227 4.77 -7.12 -6.77
C ILE A 227 5.82 -8.25 -6.89
N GLU A 228 5.90 -9.14 -5.91
CA GLU A 228 6.81 -10.29 -5.92
C GLU A 228 6.46 -11.28 -7.05
N GLN A 229 5.18 -11.56 -7.26
CA GLN A 229 4.73 -12.40 -8.37
C GLN A 229 5.05 -11.78 -9.74
N LEU A 230 4.86 -10.47 -9.90
CA LEU A 230 5.27 -9.74 -11.11
C LEU A 230 6.78 -9.83 -11.33
N ALA A 231 7.58 -9.63 -10.28
CA ALA A 231 9.03 -9.76 -10.36
C ALA A 231 9.45 -11.19 -10.75
N ALA A 232 8.83 -12.21 -10.15
CA ALA A 232 9.06 -13.60 -10.50
C ALA A 232 8.70 -13.90 -11.97
N ALA A 233 7.54 -13.42 -12.45
CA ALA A 233 7.13 -13.57 -13.84
C ALA A 233 8.15 -12.91 -14.79
N ILE A 234 8.62 -11.70 -14.49
CA ILE A 234 9.68 -11.03 -15.27
C ILE A 234 10.96 -11.87 -15.31
N GLN A 235 11.40 -12.43 -14.19
CA GLN A 235 12.60 -13.29 -14.17
C GLN A 235 12.41 -14.55 -15.00
N THR A 236 11.24 -15.19 -14.94
CA THR A 236 10.94 -16.37 -15.76
C THR A 236 10.98 -16.03 -17.26
N LEU A 237 10.38 -14.91 -17.68
CA LEU A 237 10.43 -14.47 -19.08
C LEU A 237 11.84 -14.09 -19.53
N ARG A 238 12.65 -13.47 -18.67
CA ARG A 238 14.07 -13.23 -18.98
C ARG A 238 14.83 -14.54 -19.18
N GLY A 239 14.58 -15.55 -18.35
CA GLY A 239 15.13 -16.89 -18.52
C GLY A 239 14.75 -17.49 -19.89
N VAL A 240 13.48 -17.40 -20.27
CA VAL A 240 13.00 -17.85 -21.59
C VAL A 240 13.66 -17.04 -22.72
N LYS A 241 13.81 -15.72 -22.56
CA LYS A 241 14.49 -14.84 -23.52
C LYS A 241 15.92 -15.28 -23.76
N ILE A 242 16.68 -15.53 -22.70
CA ILE A 242 18.07 -15.99 -22.78
C ILE A 242 18.14 -17.36 -23.45
N GLN A 243 17.29 -18.31 -23.05
CA GLN A 243 17.26 -19.64 -23.64
C GLN A 243 16.97 -19.60 -25.15
N ARG A 244 15.97 -18.82 -25.56
CA ARG A 244 15.59 -18.68 -26.98
C ARG A 244 16.65 -17.94 -27.79
N MET A 245 17.28 -16.92 -27.20
CA MET A 245 18.40 -16.20 -27.81
C MET A 245 19.58 -17.14 -28.09
N GLN A 246 19.98 -17.95 -27.11
CA GLN A 246 21.06 -18.93 -27.29
C GLN A 246 20.75 -19.90 -28.42
N ARG A 247 19.53 -20.46 -28.44
CA ARG A 247 19.10 -21.35 -29.53
C ARG A 247 19.16 -20.65 -30.90
N LEU A 248 18.74 -19.40 -30.99
CA LEU A 248 18.81 -18.64 -32.24
C LEU A 248 20.26 -18.39 -32.66
N GLN A 249 21.17 -18.10 -31.72
CA GLN A 249 22.61 -17.91 -31.99
C GLN A 249 23.28 -19.19 -32.48
N ASP A 250 22.93 -20.35 -31.90
CA ASP A 250 23.42 -21.65 -32.34
C ASP A 250 22.95 -21.95 -33.77
N LEU A 251 21.65 -21.77 -34.06
CA LEU A 251 21.08 -21.94 -35.40
C LEU A 251 21.72 -20.99 -36.42
N ALA A 252 21.91 -19.73 -36.06
CA ALA A 252 22.56 -18.73 -36.90
C ALA A 252 24.01 -19.09 -37.22
N SER A 253 24.74 -19.66 -36.26
CA SER A 253 26.11 -20.12 -36.46
C SER A 253 26.16 -21.34 -37.39
N SER A 254 25.30 -22.33 -37.18
CA SER A 254 25.18 -23.49 -38.08
C SER A 254 24.79 -23.08 -39.49
N MET A 255 23.87 -22.13 -39.64
CA MET A 255 23.47 -21.58 -40.93
C MET A 255 24.65 -20.91 -41.65
N LEU A 256 25.45 -20.10 -40.94
CA LEU A 256 26.64 -19.45 -41.49
C LEU A 256 27.70 -20.47 -41.93
N GLU A 257 27.92 -21.53 -41.14
CA GLU A 257 28.82 -22.64 -41.51
C GLU A 257 28.34 -23.37 -42.78
N LEU A 258 27.04 -23.66 -42.88
CA LEU A 258 26.44 -24.32 -44.05
C LEU A 258 26.55 -23.44 -45.30
N TRP A 259 26.31 -22.13 -45.20
CA TRP A 259 26.47 -21.21 -46.32
C TRP A 259 27.91 -21.15 -46.83
N ASN A 260 28.88 -21.09 -45.93
CA ASN A 260 30.30 -21.10 -46.27
C ASN A 260 30.73 -22.43 -46.89
N LEU A 261 30.15 -23.55 -46.46
CA LEU A 261 30.47 -24.87 -46.99
C LEU A 261 29.85 -25.13 -48.37
N MET A 262 28.65 -24.59 -48.60
CA MET A 262 27.85 -24.83 -49.81
C MET A 262 27.98 -23.72 -50.86
N ASP A 263 28.84 -22.71 -50.63
CA ASP A 263 28.96 -21.52 -51.46
C ASP A 263 27.59 -20.89 -51.80
N THR A 264 26.73 -20.74 -50.78
CA THR A 264 25.33 -20.31 -50.97
C THR A 264 25.25 -18.89 -51.53
N PRO A 265 24.40 -18.60 -52.54
CA PRO A 265 24.28 -17.28 -53.16
C PRO A 265 23.91 -16.18 -52.15
N ILE A 266 24.40 -14.96 -52.38
CA ILE A 266 24.20 -13.83 -51.45
C ILE A 266 22.72 -13.42 -51.35
N GLU A 267 21.93 -13.65 -52.40
CA GLU A 267 20.49 -13.37 -52.43
C GLU A 267 19.72 -14.22 -51.42
N GLU A 268 20.11 -15.49 -51.25
CA GLU A 268 19.53 -16.38 -50.24
C GLU A 268 20.00 -15.99 -48.83
N GLN A 269 21.26 -15.60 -48.67
CA GLN A 269 21.80 -15.16 -47.38
C GLN A 269 21.13 -13.90 -46.85
N GLN A 270 20.76 -12.95 -47.73
CA GLN A 270 20.14 -11.67 -47.35
C GLN A 270 18.82 -11.85 -46.59
N LEU A 271 18.07 -12.92 -46.85
CA LEU A 271 16.79 -13.21 -46.19
C LEU A 271 16.94 -13.47 -44.68
N PHE A 272 18.13 -13.88 -44.24
CA PHE A 272 18.43 -14.25 -42.85
C PHE A 272 19.51 -13.35 -42.23
N GLN A 273 19.82 -12.21 -42.86
CA GLN A 273 20.85 -11.29 -42.37
C GLN A 273 20.54 -10.79 -40.95
N ASN A 274 19.27 -10.50 -40.67
CA ASN A 274 18.77 -10.12 -39.34
C ASN A 274 19.03 -11.19 -38.26
N VAL A 275 19.07 -12.47 -38.63
CA VAL A 275 19.41 -13.58 -37.73
C VAL A 275 20.91 -13.62 -37.48
N THR A 276 21.72 -13.53 -38.54
CA THR A 276 23.18 -13.58 -38.42
C THR A 276 23.79 -12.37 -37.71
N CYS A 277 23.18 -11.19 -37.82
CA CYS A 277 23.59 -10.00 -37.06
C CYS A 277 23.44 -10.19 -35.54
N ASN A 278 22.58 -11.10 -35.08
CA ASN A 278 22.31 -11.35 -33.67
C ASN A 278 23.22 -12.40 -33.02
N ILE A 279 24.16 -13.01 -33.78
CA ILE A 279 25.08 -14.04 -33.26
C ILE A 279 25.87 -13.56 -32.05
N ALA A 280 26.34 -12.31 -32.08
CA ALA A 280 27.11 -11.70 -31.00
C ALA A 280 26.28 -10.73 -30.12
N ALA A 281 24.97 -10.63 -30.37
CA ALA A 281 24.11 -9.72 -29.62
C ALA A 281 23.91 -10.19 -28.17
N SER A 282 23.84 -9.23 -27.26
CA SER A 282 23.50 -9.44 -25.85
C SER A 282 21.99 -9.43 -25.62
N GLU A 283 21.55 -9.94 -24.47
CA GLU A 283 20.12 -10.01 -24.10
C GLU A 283 19.42 -8.64 -24.20
N HIS A 284 20.12 -7.56 -23.88
CA HIS A 284 19.56 -6.20 -23.86
C HIS A 284 19.49 -5.55 -25.25
N GLU A 285 20.19 -6.09 -26.25
CA GLU A 285 20.20 -5.53 -27.60
C GLU A 285 19.03 -6.05 -28.43
N ILE A 286 18.56 -7.28 -28.16
CA ILE A 286 17.41 -7.88 -28.85
C ILE A 286 16.11 -7.33 -28.28
N ASN A 287 15.57 -6.30 -28.94
CA ASN A 287 14.33 -5.62 -28.53
C ASN A 287 13.27 -5.60 -29.63
N GLU A 288 13.60 -6.12 -30.81
CA GLU A 288 12.69 -6.17 -31.94
C GLU A 288 11.53 -7.15 -31.65
N PRO A 289 10.27 -6.74 -31.93
CA PRO A 289 9.10 -7.58 -31.71
C PRO A 289 9.19 -8.89 -32.49
N ASN A 290 8.76 -9.98 -31.86
CA ASN A 290 8.69 -11.34 -32.41
C ASN A 290 10.02 -11.96 -32.85
N THR A 291 11.17 -11.31 -32.63
CA THR A 291 12.50 -11.85 -32.97
C THR A 291 12.84 -13.11 -32.20
N LEU A 292 12.30 -13.28 -30.99
CA LEU A 292 12.46 -14.51 -30.19
C LEU A 292 11.13 -15.24 -30.02
N SER A 293 10.21 -15.06 -30.96
CA SER A 293 8.98 -15.84 -31.04
C SER A 293 9.30 -17.30 -31.41
N VAL A 294 8.44 -18.21 -30.94
CA VAL A 294 8.57 -19.63 -31.28
C VAL A 294 8.47 -19.84 -32.79
N ASP A 295 7.53 -19.15 -33.43
CA ASP A 295 7.31 -19.25 -34.88
C ASP A 295 8.54 -18.79 -35.68
N PHE A 296 9.19 -17.70 -35.26
CA PHE A 296 10.41 -17.23 -35.91
C PHE A 296 11.59 -18.17 -35.73
N ILE A 297 11.79 -18.72 -34.52
CA ILE A 297 12.86 -19.69 -34.27
C ILE A 297 12.64 -20.96 -35.09
N ASN A 298 11.41 -21.46 -35.15
CA ASN A 298 11.07 -22.63 -35.96
C ASN A 298 11.29 -22.37 -37.45
N TYR A 299 11.03 -21.15 -37.94
CA TYR A 299 11.32 -20.75 -39.31
C TYR A 299 12.82 -20.82 -39.64
N VAL A 300 13.68 -20.32 -38.75
CA VAL A 300 15.14 -20.40 -38.91
C VAL A 300 15.64 -21.85 -38.83
N GLU A 301 15.11 -22.63 -37.89
CA GLU A 301 15.45 -24.05 -37.73
C GLU A 301 15.08 -24.87 -38.97
N ALA A 302 13.93 -24.58 -39.58
CA ALA A 302 13.50 -25.22 -40.83
C ALA A 302 14.45 -24.91 -41.99
N GLU A 303 14.97 -23.68 -42.08
CA GLU A 303 15.96 -23.31 -43.09
C GLU A 303 17.30 -24.03 -42.87
N VAL A 304 17.79 -24.10 -41.64
CA VAL A 304 18.99 -24.87 -41.30
C VAL A 304 18.81 -26.33 -41.71
N SER A 305 17.66 -26.93 -41.39
CA SER A 305 17.34 -28.31 -41.78
C SER A 305 17.32 -28.50 -43.31
N ARG A 306 16.76 -27.53 -44.05
CA ARG A 306 16.74 -27.53 -45.52
C ARG A 306 18.16 -27.48 -46.09
N LEU A 307 19.04 -26.66 -45.53
CA LEU A 307 20.44 -26.56 -45.94
C LEU A 307 21.23 -27.83 -45.63
N GLU A 308 20.96 -28.49 -44.51
CA GLU A 308 21.54 -29.79 -44.16
C GLU A 308 21.12 -30.88 -45.14
N GLU A 309 19.83 -30.93 -45.52
CA GLU A 309 19.32 -31.87 -46.52
C GLU A 309 19.94 -31.60 -47.90
N LEU A 310 20.04 -30.33 -48.31
CA LEU A 310 20.69 -29.94 -49.56
C LEU A 310 22.17 -30.35 -49.58
N LYS A 311 22.89 -30.16 -48.48
CA LYS A 311 24.27 -30.62 -48.31
C LYS A 311 24.38 -32.13 -48.46
N ALA A 312 23.51 -32.90 -47.81
CA ALA A 312 23.50 -34.37 -47.92
C ALA A 312 23.23 -34.82 -49.36
N SER A 313 22.25 -34.20 -50.03
CA SER A 313 21.91 -34.48 -51.43
C SER A 313 23.07 -34.19 -52.38
N LYS A 314 23.76 -33.05 -52.20
CA LYS A 314 24.95 -32.69 -52.99
C LYS A 314 26.14 -33.60 -52.73
N MET A 315 26.36 -34.00 -51.48
CA MET A 315 27.40 -34.97 -51.13
C MET A 315 27.15 -36.31 -51.84
N LYS A 316 25.90 -36.79 -51.83
CA LYS A 316 25.50 -38.02 -52.53
C LYS A 316 25.77 -37.92 -54.04
N GLU A 317 25.40 -36.80 -54.68
CA GLU A 317 25.67 -36.56 -56.10
C GLU A 317 27.17 -36.63 -56.41
N LEU A 318 28.01 -35.99 -55.57
CA LEU A 318 29.45 -35.97 -55.74
C LEU A 318 30.10 -37.35 -55.55
N VAL A 319 29.65 -38.12 -54.56
CA VAL A 319 30.11 -39.50 -54.32
C VAL A 319 29.75 -40.39 -55.52
N LEU A 320 28.52 -40.33 -56.01
CA LEU A 320 28.09 -41.11 -57.19
C LEU A 320 28.88 -40.72 -58.44
N LYS A 321 29.15 -39.43 -58.64
CA LYS A 321 29.98 -38.96 -59.74
C LYS A 321 31.41 -39.52 -59.63
N LYS A 322 32.04 -39.41 -58.46
CA LYS A 322 33.39 -39.95 -58.23
C LYS A 322 33.47 -41.46 -58.41
N ARG A 323 32.45 -42.20 -57.97
CA ARG A 323 32.30 -43.62 -58.24
C ARG A 323 32.29 -43.90 -59.74
N SER A 324 31.47 -43.18 -60.51
CA SER A 324 31.39 -43.38 -61.97
C SER A 324 32.71 -43.06 -62.69
N GLU A 325 33.45 -42.03 -62.25
CA GLU A 325 34.78 -41.69 -62.76
C GLU A 325 35.79 -42.81 -62.47
N LEU A 326 35.78 -43.37 -61.26
CA LEU A 326 36.63 -44.51 -60.87
C LEU A 326 36.30 -45.76 -61.69
N GLU A 327 35.03 -46.11 -61.83
CA GLU A 327 34.59 -47.23 -62.68
C GLU A 327 35.04 -47.05 -64.14
N GLU A 328 35.02 -45.83 -64.67
CA GLU A 328 35.53 -45.53 -66.01
C GLU A 328 37.05 -45.75 -66.12
N ILE A 329 37.81 -45.35 -65.08
CA ILE A 329 39.25 -45.59 -65.01
C ILE A 329 39.54 -47.10 -64.94
N CYS A 330 38.87 -47.85 -64.06
CA CYS A 330 39.02 -49.30 -63.94
C CYS A 330 38.72 -50.02 -65.26
N ARG A 331 37.67 -49.60 -65.98
CA ARG A 331 37.37 -50.13 -67.33
C ARG A 331 38.51 -49.87 -68.31
N LYS A 332 39.08 -48.65 -68.31
CA LYS A 332 40.21 -48.27 -69.18
C LYS A 332 41.51 -49.02 -68.84
N THR A 333 41.73 -49.37 -67.58
CA THR A 333 42.91 -50.10 -67.11
C THR A 333 42.71 -51.62 -67.05
N HIS A 334 41.55 -52.13 -67.46
CA HIS A 334 41.18 -53.55 -67.43
C HIS A 334 41.26 -54.20 -66.05
N MET A 335 40.98 -53.44 -64.99
CA MET A 335 40.83 -53.98 -63.63
C MET A 335 39.39 -54.44 -63.40
N ILE A 336 39.22 -55.57 -62.68
CA ILE A 336 37.91 -56.12 -62.32
C ILE A 336 37.44 -55.42 -61.04
N PRO A 337 36.28 -54.71 -61.04
CA PRO A 337 35.73 -54.12 -59.83
C PRO A 337 35.22 -55.20 -58.86
N GLU A 338 35.59 -55.13 -57.59
CA GLU A 338 34.99 -55.96 -56.53
C GLU A 338 33.58 -55.47 -56.16
N ALA A 339 32.70 -56.38 -55.72
CA ALA A 339 31.30 -56.07 -55.45
C ALA A 339 31.13 -55.13 -54.23
N ASP A 340 30.43 -54.02 -54.48
CA ASP A 340 30.50 -52.72 -53.83
C ASP A 340 29.66 -52.57 -52.52
N SER A 341 29.53 -53.64 -51.72
CA SER A 341 28.61 -53.65 -50.55
C SER A 341 28.92 -52.60 -49.48
N ALA A 342 30.19 -52.21 -49.34
CA ALA A 342 30.62 -51.19 -48.38
C ALA A 342 30.23 -49.77 -48.83
N LEU A 343 30.07 -49.53 -50.13
CA LEU A 343 29.75 -48.22 -50.67
C LEU A 343 28.24 -47.92 -50.61
N GLU A 344 27.40 -48.94 -50.76
CA GLU A 344 25.96 -48.85 -50.50
C GLU A 344 25.67 -48.46 -49.04
N TYR A 345 26.43 -49.03 -48.09
CA TYR A 345 26.36 -48.63 -46.68
C TYR A 345 26.77 -47.17 -46.45
N VAL A 346 27.76 -46.65 -47.19
CA VAL A 346 28.18 -45.25 -47.09
C VAL A 346 27.10 -44.29 -47.61
N ILE A 347 26.40 -44.67 -48.69
CA ILE A 347 25.29 -43.88 -49.25
C ILE A 347 24.11 -43.87 -48.26
N GLU A 348 23.76 -45.02 -47.68
CA GLU A 348 22.68 -45.15 -46.71
C GLU A 348 23.00 -44.44 -45.38
N ALA A 349 24.26 -44.50 -44.92
CA ALA A 349 24.71 -43.77 -43.74
C ALA A 349 24.68 -42.25 -43.93
N MET A 350 24.96 -41.74 -45.14
CA MET A 350 24.87 -40.32 -45.48
C MET A 350 23.42 -39.82 -45.50
N GLU A 351 22.46 -40.62 -45.98
CA GLU A 351 21.02 -40.28 -45.96
C GLU A 351 20.46 -40.21 -44.53
N SER A 352 21.03 -40.97 -43.60
CA SER A 352 20.64 -40.96 -42.19
C SER A 352 21.28 -39.85 -41.34
N GLY A 353 22.15 -39.02 -41.91
CA GLY A 353 22.86 -37.95 -41.18
C GLY A 353 23.94 -38.46 -40.19
N ILE A 354 24.22 -39.77 -40.15
CA ILE A 354 25.22 -40.38 -39.26
C ILE A 354 26.61 -40.22 -39.87
N MET A 355 27.16 -39.00 -39.80
CA MET A 355 28.56 -38.73 -40.10
C MET A 355 29.45 -39.14 -38.92
N PHE A 356 29.50 -40.44 -38.61
CA PHE A 356 30.59 -41.05 -37.83
C PHE A 356 31.13 -42.27 -38.57
N VAL A 357 31.50 -42.08 -39.83
CA VAL A 357 32.43 -42.99 -40.48
C VAL A 357 33.82 -42.38 -40.27
N PRO A 358 34.66 -42.93 -39.36
CA PRO A 358 35.97 -42.36 -39.11
C PRO A 358 36.75 -42.31 -40.43
N TYR A 359 37.48 -41.22 -40.68
CA TYR A 359 38.35 -41.03 -41.86
C TYR A 359 39.21 -42.26 -42.20
N ARG A 360 39.47 -43.12 -41.22
CA ARG A 360 40.12 -44.43 -41.37
C ARG A 360 39.39 -45.40 -42.33
N THR A 361 38.06 -45.36 -42.42
CA THR A 361 37.28 -46.25 -43.28
C THR A 361 37.26 -45.76 -44.74
N LEU A 362 37.24 -44.43 -44.94
CA LEU A 362 37.40 -43.83 -46.27
C LEU A 362 38.80 -44.08 -46.85
N ILE A 363 39.84 -44.09 -46.01
CA ILE A 363 41.21 -44.41 -46.44
C ILE A 363 41.36 -45.92 -46.76
N LEU A 364 40.69 -46.79 -46.01
CA LEU A 364 40.73 -48.24 -46.27
C LEU A 364 40.04 -48.63 -47.59
N LEU A 365 39.00 -47.90 -48.02
CA LEU A 365 38.31 -48.14 -49.29
C LEU A 365 39.10 -47.67 -50.54
N VAL A 366 40.07 -46.77 -50.37
CA VAL A 366 40.92 -46.27 -51.47
C VAL A 366 42.27 -47.02 -51.54
N SER A 367 42.55 -47.89 -50.58
CA SER A 367 43.84 -48.60 -50.45
C SER A 367 43.81 -50.07 -50.93
N LEU A 368 42.81 -50.46 -51.72
CA LEU A 368 42.75 -51.77 -52.39
C LEU A 368 42.77 -51.58 -53.91
#